data_AF-A0AAP0GWV3-F1
#
_entry.id   AF-A0AAP0GWV3-F1
#
_cell.length_a   1.000
_cell.length_b   1.000
_cell.length_c   1.000
_cell.angle_alpha   90.00
_cell.angle_beta   90.00
_cell.angle_gamma   90.00
#
_symmetry.space_group_name_H-M   'P 1'
#
loop_
_entity.id
_entity.type
_entity.pdbx_description
1 polymer ?
#
loop_
_entity_poly.entity_id
_entity_poly.type
_entity_poly.pdbx_seq_one_letter_code
_entity_poly.pdbx_strand_id
1 'polypeptide(L)'
;MKFGKRFRIKISIIMPEWERECMSYKDLKKQLNLMDPESRDEGFKQLLKNELVKMNDFFSKREEEYRNRYQELKREVADLDSDEDSTQVTVDLLKFHNKLVLLLYYHQLNFDGFLKIIKKQMKKTGELFSLPSMQRDNNKQVFIANSLDNLLAECVETLRTLVHKKPK
;
A
#
# COMPACT_ATOMS: atom_id res chain seq x y z
N MET A 1 5.83 -4.64 -23.66
CA MET A 1 6.09 -4.31 -22.23
C MET A 1 5.81 -5.50 -21.32
N LYS A 2 6.73 -5.82 -20.41
CA LYS A 2 6.66 -6.94 -19.44
C LYS A 2 5.96 -6.58 -18.11
N PHE A 3 5.44 -5.35 -17.95
CA PHE A 3 4.92 -4.84 -16.67
C PHE A 3 3.80 -5.72 -16.09
N GLY A 4 2.72 -6.00 -16.83
CA GLY A 4 1.61 -6.79 -16.28
C GLY A 4 2.00 -8.20 -15.82
N LYS A 5 2.99 -8.83 -16.48
CA LYS A 5 3.56 -10.11 -16.04
C LYS A 5 4.36 -9.94 -14.75
N ARG A 6 5.22 -8.92 -14.68
CA ARG A 6 6.02 -8.61 -13.49
C ARG A 6 5.15 -8.22 -12.29
N PHE A 7 4.10 -7.44 -12.50
CA PHE A 7 3.14 -7.01 -11.48
C PHE A 7 2.49 -8.22 -10.80
N ARG A 8 1.93 -9.13 -11.61
CA ARG A 8 1.35 -10.39 -11.12
C ARG A 8 2.36 -11.25 -10.36
N ILE A 9 3.55 -11.46 -10.94
CA ILE A 9 4.59 -12.28 -10.31
C ILE A 9 5.01 -11.70 -8.95
N LYS A 10 5.17 -10.38 -8.85
CA LYS A 10 5.50 -9.72 -7.59
C LYS A 10 4.43 -9.96 -6.54
N ILE A 11 3.15 -9.81 -6.90
CA ILE A 11 2.03 -10.07 -5.98
C ILE A 11 2.05 -11.52 -5.48
N SER A 12 2.13 -12.49 -6.39
CA SER A 12 2.09 -13.91 -6.04
C SER A 12 3.26 -14.36 -5.15
N ILE A 13 4.42 -13.72 -5.27
CA ILE A 13 5.61 -14.08 -4.49
C ILE A 13 5.64 -13.32 -3.16
N ILE A 14 5.33 -12.02 -3.17
CA ILE A 14 5.60 -11.13 -2.03
C ILE A 14 4.39 -11.04 -1.10
N MET A 15 3.18 -11.04 -1.64
CA MET A 15 1.93 -10.83 -0.89
C MET A 15 0.80 -11.74 -1.40
N PRO A 16 0.98 -13.07 -1.41
CA PRO A 16 -0.03 -13.99 -1.94
C PRO A 16 -1.40 -13.85 -1.27
N GLU A 17 -1.40 -13.56 0.04
CA GLU A 17 -2.63 -13.36 0.81
C GLU A 17 -3.42 -12.11 0.41
N TRP A 18 -2.77 -11.11 -0.21
CA TRP A 18 -3.38 -9.83 -0.60
C TRP A 18 -3.61 -9.74 -2.11
N GLU A 19 -3.48 -10.86 -2.85
CA GLU A 19 -3.60 -10.86 -4.31
C GLU A 19 -4.94 -10.29 -4.79
N ARG A 20 -6.04 -10.62 -4.10
CA ARG A 20 -7.39 -10.16 -4.44
C ARG A 20 -7.61 -8.67 -4.18
N GLU A 21 -6.87 -8.13 -3.22
CA GLU A 21 -6.95 -6.73 -2.81
C GLU A 21 -6.16 -5.83 -3.76
N CYS A 22 -5.16 -6.39 -4.45
CA CYS A 22 -4.39 -5.69 -5.46
C CYS A 22 -5.24 -5.34 -6.70
N MET A 23 -4.80 -4.31 -7.42
CA MET A 23 -5.40 -3.87 -8.67
C MET A 23 -5.45 -5.01 -9.70
N SER A 24 -6.61 -5.23 -10.32
CA SER A 24 -6.70 -6.12 -11.48
C SER A 24 -6.16 -5.45 -12.75
N TYR A 25 -4.84 -5.32 -12.83
CA TYR A 25 -4.16 -4.73 -14.00
C TYR A 25 -4.48 -5.48 -15.31
N LYS A 26 -4.73 -6.79 -15.23
CA LYS A 26 -5.09 -7.60 -16.40
C LYS A 26 -6.45 -7.20 -16.94
N ASP A 27 -7.45 -7.04 -16.10
CA ASP A 27 -8.82 -6.77 -16.54
C ASP A 27 -8.99 -5.31 -16.97
N LEU A 28 -8.36 -4.37 -16.25
CA LEU A 28 -8.24 -2.99 -16.70
C LEU A 28 -7.61 -2.87 -18.09
N LYS A 29 -6.54 -3.64 -18.34
CA LYS A 29 -5.89 -3.65 -19.66
C LYS A 29 -6.78 -4.27 -20.74
N LYS A 30 -7.58 -5.30 -20.41
CA LYS A 30 -8.52 -5.89 -21.37
C LYS A 30 -9.61 -4.88 -21.75
N GLN A 31 -10.24 -4.24 -20.76
CA GLN A 31 -11.26 -3.21 -21.02
C GLN A 31 -10.69 -2.08 -21.86
N LEU A 32 -9.50 -1.59 -21.49
CA LEU A 32 -8.84 -0.55 -22.26
C LEU A 32 -8.50 -0.96 -23.69
N ASN A 33 -8.26 -2.25 -23.95
CA ASN A 33 -8.03 -2.73 -25.31
C ASN A 33 -9.34 -2.79 -26.13
N LEU A 34 -10.46 -3.14 -25.49
CA LEU A 34 -11.79 -3.21 -26.11
C LEU A 34 -12.43 -1.83 -26.33
N MET A 35 -11.98 -0.81 -25.58
CA MET A 35 -12.42 0.57 -25.71
C MET A 35 -12.29 1.10 -27.15
N ASP A 36 -13.34 1.72 -27.66
CA ASP A 36 -13.29 2.57 -28.86
C ASP A 36 -12.66 3.93 -28.50
N PRO A 37 -11.54 4.35 -29.14
CA PRO A 37 -10.87 5.62 -28.87
C PRO A 37 -11.78 6.86 -28.98
N GLU A 38 -12.81 6.82 -29.83
CA GLU A 38 -13.72 7.95 -30.04
C GLU A 38 -14.89 7.99 -29.05
N SER A 39 -15.11 6.89 -28.31
CA SER A 39 -16.15 6.82 -27.28
C SER A 39 -15.64 7.34 -25.94
N ARG A 40 -16.47 8.13 -25.24
CA ARG A 40 -16.26 8.42 -23.81
C ARG A 40 -16.47 7.13 -23.02
N ASP A 41 -15.40 6.34 -22.85
CA ASP A 41 -15.49 5.05 -22.17
C ASP A 41 -15.60 5.24 -20.65
N GLU A 42 -16.83 5.47 -20.22
CA GLU A 42 -17.23 5.48 -18.82
C GLU A 42 -17.03 4.10 -18.17
N GLY A 43 -17.00 3.00 -18.94
CA GLY A 43 -16.75 1.65 -18.43
C GLY A 43 -15.34 1.47 -17.88
N PHE A 44 -14.31 1.90 -18.62
CA PHE A 44 -12.94 1.90 -18.14
C PHE A 44 -12.77 2.79 -16.90
N LYS A 45 -13.33 4.01 -16.92
CA LYS A 45 -13.25 4.94 -15.78
C LYS A 45 -13.92 4.37 -14.54
N GLN A 46 -15.11 3.76 -14.69
CA GLN A 46 -15.82 3.15 -13.58
C GLN A 46 -15.05 1.95 -13.01
N LEU A 47 -14.49 1.09 -13.86
CA LEU A 47 -13.67 -0.02 -13.40
C LEU A 47 -12.42 0.47 -12.66
N LEU A 48 -11.72 1.48 -13.18
CA LEU A 48 -10.55 2.06 -12.54
C LEU A 48 -10.90 2.72 -11.20
N LYS A 49 -12.05 3.40 -11.12
CA LYS A 49 -12.56 3.95 -9.86
C LYS A 49 -12.85 2.86 -8.83
N ASN A 50 -13.48 1.75 -9.23
CA ASN A 50 -13.76 0.63 -8.33
C ASN A 50 -12.46 0.00 -7.80
N GLU A 51 -11.46 -0.18 -8.67
CA GLU A 51 -10.14 -0.67 -8.25
C GLU A 51 -9.45 0.30 -7.29
N LEU A 52 -9.56 1.61 -7.51
CA LEU A 52 -9.01 2.63 -6.61
C LEU A 52 -9.67 2.59 -5.22
N VAL A 53 -11.00 2.50 -5.17
CA VAL A 53 -11.76 2.39 -3.92
C VAL A 53 -11.33 1.15 -3.15
N LYS A 54 -11.33 -0.03 -3.81
CA LYS A 54 -10.88 -1.29 -3.19
C LYS A 54 -9.49 -1.18 -2.58
N MET A 55 -8.52 -0.66 -3.34
CA MET A 55 -7.14 -0.55 -2.87
C MET A 55 -7.01 0.39 -1.67
N ASN A 56 -7.73 1.52 -1.70
CA ASN A 56 -7.74 2.51 -0.62
C ASN A 56 -8.40 1.93 0.63
N ASP A 57 -9.56 1.27 0.50
CA ASP A 57 -10.27 0.66 1.62
C ASP A 57 -9.41 -0.39 2.32
N PHE A 58 -8.75 -1.26 1.54
CA PHE A 58 -7.82 -2.24 2.08
C PHE A 58 -6.64 -1.57 2.80
N PHE A 59 -6.00 -0.59 2.17
CA PHE A 59 -4.85 0.10 2.75
C PHE A 59 -5.21 0.81 4.05
N SER A 60 -6.27 1.62 4.05
CA SER A 60 -6.71 2.38 5.24
C SER A 60 -7.09 1.47 6.40
N LYS A 61 -7.79 0.37 6.13
CA LYS A 61 -8.13 -0.62 7.17
C LYS A 61 -6.87 -1.23 7.79
N ARG A 62 -5.92 -1.70 6.97
CA ARG A 62 -4.67 -2.29 7.47
C ARG A 62 -3.80 -1.28 8.20
N GLU A 63 -3.75 -0.06 7.72
CA GLU A 63 -3.01 1.03 8.36
C GLU A 63 -3.55 1.33 9.77
N GLU A 64 -4.87 1.35 9.95
CA GLU A 64 -5.50 1.49 11.25
C GLU A 64 -5.22 0.30 12.18
N GLU A 65 -5.37 -0.93 11.69
CA GLU A 65 -5.01 -2.14 12.43
C GLU A 65 -3.54 -2.10 12.91
N TYR A 66 -2.63 -1.62 12.06
CA TYR A 66 -1.22 -1.51 12.38
C TYR A 66 -0.92 -0.40 13.38
N ARG A 67 -1.60 0.75 13.29
CA ARG A 67 -1.50 1.80 14.32
C ARG A 67 -1.90 1.25 15.69
N ASN A 68 -3.03 0.54 15.76
CA ASN A 68 -3.51 -0.04 17.02
C ASN A 68 -2.51 -1.05 17.58
N ARG A 69 -2.03 -1.99 16.74
CA ARG A 69 -1.01 -2.97 17.17
C ARG A 69 0.29 -2.32 17.62
N TYR A 70 0.72 -1.24 16.97
CA TYR A 70 1.93 -0.54 17.38
C TYR A 70 1.78 0.13 18.74
N GLN A 71 0.60 0.71 19.03
CA GLN A 71 0.33 1.29 20.35
C GLN A 71 0.35 0.23 21.46
N GLU A 72 -0.15 -0.98 21.20
CA GLU A 72 -0.03 -2.10 22.14
C GLU A 72 1.44 -2.46 22.38
N LEU A 73 2.23 -2.64 21.31
CA LEU A 73 3.66 -2.93 21.41
C LEU A 73 4.43 -1.83 22.16
N LYS A 74 4.08 -0.55 21.98
CA LYS A 74 4.69 0.55 22.74
C LYS A 74 4.39 0.47 24.23
N ARG A 75 3.19 0.03 24.62
CA ARG A 75 2.84 -0.20 26.02
C ARG A 75 3.63 -1.36 26.59
N GLU A 76 3.69 -2.48 25.88
CA GLU A 76 4.52 -3.63 26.25
C GLU A 76 5.98 -3.20 26.48
N VAL A 77 6.55 -2.33 25.64
CA VAL A 77 7.91 -1.79 25.81
C VAL A 77 8.03 -0.84 27.01
N ALA A 78 7.00 -0.05 27.30
CA ALA A 78 7.02 0.92 28.39
C ALA A 78 6.89 0.24 29.77
N ASP A 79 6.18 -0.89 29.82
CA ASP A 79 5.95 -1.66 31.03
C ASP A 79 7.13 -2.58 31.38
N LEU A 80 8.14 -2.71 30.50
CA LEU A 80 9.35 -3.48 30.78
C LEU A 80 10.23 -2.78 31.82
N ASP A 81 10.61 -3.52 32.85
CA ASP A 81 11.65 -3.12 33.80
C ASP A 81 13.03 -3.12 33.12
N SER A 82 14.00 -2.36 33.67
CA SER A 82 15.34 -2.22 33.08
C SER A 82 16.10 -3.54 32.93
N ASP A 83 15.78 -4.50 33.79
CA ASP A 83 16.48 -5.78 33.91
C ASP A 83 15.68 -6.94 33.26
N GLU A 84 14.50 -6.64 32.71
CA GLU A 84 13.58 -7.63 32.15
C GLU A 84 13.96 -8.02 30.71
N ASP A 85 13.70 -9.29 30.35
CA ASP A 85 14.03 -9.81 29.03
C ASP A 85 13.11 -9.23 27.94
N SER A 86 13.63 -8.21 27.24
CA SER A 86 12.96 -7.58 26.09
C SER A 86 12.97 -8.40 24.80
N THR A 87 13.47 -9.65 24.81
CA THR A 87 13.62 -10.46 23.59
C THR A 87 12.29 -10.70 22.88
N GLN A 88 11.22 -11.03 23.61
CA GLN A 88 9.94 -11.34 23.00
C GLN A 88 9.31 -10.10 22.33
N VAL A 89 9.27 -8.95 23.03
CA VAL A 89 8.74 -7.71 22.45
C VAL A 89 9.57 -7.23 21.26
N THR A 90 10.89 -7.45 21.28
CA THR A 90 11.79 -7.15 20.17
C THR A 90 11.45 -8.00 18.94
N VAL A 91 11.25 -9.31 19.13
CA VAL A 91 10.83 -10.22 18.06
C VAL A 91 9.48 -9.80 17.48
N ASP A 92 8.53 -9.39 18.32
CA ASP A 92 7.20 -8.99 17.86
C ASP A 92 7.20 -7.63 17.15
N LEU A 93 8.03 -6.68 17.59
CA LEU A 93 8.31 -5.44 16.86
C LEU A 93 8.96 -5.70 15.50
N LEU A 94 9.90 -6.64 15.38
CA LEU A 94 10.53 -7.00 14.10
C LEU A 94 9.51 -7.63 13.13
N LYS A 95 8.65 -8.53 13.62
CA LYS A 95 7.55 -9.08 12.82
C LYS A 95 6.59 -7.97 12.38
N PHE A 96 6.29 -7.02 13.27
CA PHE A 96 5.43 -5.89 12.97
C PHE A 96 6.06 -4.95 11.93
N HIS A 97 7.35 -4.61 12.05
CA HIS A 97 8.11 -3.87 11.05
C HIS A 97 8.00 -4.51 9.67
N ASN A 98 8.16 -5.84 9.56
CA ASN A 98 8.03 -6.55 8.29
C ASN A 98 6.61 -6.41 7.69
N LYS A 99 5.56 -6.41 8.53
CA LYS A 99 4.19 -6.16 8.10
C LYS A 99 3.98 -4.74 7.58
N LEU A 100 4.60 -3.73 8.20
CA LEU A 100 4.60 -2.33 7.72
C LEU A 100 5.24 -2.22 6.34
N VAL A 101 6.45 -2.77 6.19
CA VAL A 101 7.18 -2.77 4.92
C VAL A 101 6.38 -3.47 3.82
N LEU A 102 5.70 -4.57 4.14
CA LEU A 102 4.85 -5.28 3.18
C LEU A 102 3.67 -4.40 2.71
N LEU A 103 3.03 -3.64 3.61
CA LEU A 103 1.93 -2.74 3.28
C LEU A 103 2.40 -1.52 2.46
N LEU A 104 3.59 -0.97 2.74
CA LEU A 104 4.23 0.05 1.91
C LEU A 104 4.52 -0.49 0.50
N TYR A 105 5.00 -1.73 0.41
CA TYR A 105 5.26 -2.36 -0.88
C TYR A 105 3.96 -2.61 -1.67
N TYR A 106 2.90 -3.06 -0.99
CA TYR A 106 1.55 -3.16 -1.58
C TYR A 106 1.11 -1.83 -2.17
N HIS A 107 1.21 -0.75 -1.40
CA HIS A 107 0.86 0.59 -1.82
C HIS A 107 1.63 1.01 -3.07
N GLN A 108 2.96 0.94 -3.02
CA GLN A 108 3.83 1.35 -4.11
C GLN A 108 3.55 0.56 -5.40
N LEU A 109 3.40 -0.76 -5.28
CA LEU A 109 3.17 -1.63 -6.43
C LEU A 109 1.83 -1.28 -7.10
N ASN A 110 0.77 -1.14 -6.32
CA ASN A 110 -0.56 -0.80 -6.80
C ASN A 110 -0.62 0.59 -7.43
N PHE A 111 0.04 1.58 -6.82
CA PHE A 111 0.13 2.93 -7.36
C PHE A 111 0.90 2.98 -8.69
N ASP A 112 2.01 2.23 -8.80
CA ASP A 112 2.71 2.06 -10.07
C ASP A 112 1.79 1.44 -11.14
N GLY A 113 0.97 0.45 -10.76
CA GLY A 113 -0.06 -0.14 -11.62
C GLY A 113 -1.06 0.89 -12.12
N PHE A 114 -1.60 1.71 -11.21
CA PHE A 114 -2.51 2.81 -11.49
C PHE A 114 -1.91 3.83 -12.48
N LEU A 115 -0.71 4.33 -12.21
CA LEU A 115 -0.04 5.28 -13.10
C LEU A 115 0.24 4.66 -14.48
N LYS A 116 0.61 3.38 -14.53
CA LYS A 116 0.87 2.68 -15.79
C LYS A 116 -0.40 2.48 -16.63
N ILE A 117 -1.56 2.24 -16.00
CA ILE A 117 -2.80 2.07 -16.75
C ILE A 117 -3.33 3.42 -17.25
N ILE A 118 -3.24 4.49 -16.45
CA ILE A 118 -3.58 5.85 -16.88
C ILE A 118 -2.72 6.28 -18.07
N LYS A 119 -1.40 6.15 -17.96
CA LYS A 119 -0.48 6.46 -19.06
C LYS A 119 -0.80 5.67 -20.33
N LYS A 120 -1.30 4.44 -20.19
CA LYS A 120 -1.71 3.63 -21.33
C LYS A 120 -3.00 4.15 -21.96
N GLN A 121 -3.97 4.59 -21.15
CA GLN A 121 -5.22 5.17 -21.65
C GLN A 121 -4.97 6.48 -22.38
N MET A 122 -4.20 7.39 -21.80
CA MET A 122 -3.82 8.67 -22.44
C MET A 122 -3.14 8.45 -23.79
N LYS A 123 -2.28 7.43 -23.91
CA LYS A 123 -1.64 7.08 -25.17
C LYS A 123 -2.62 6.54 -26.22
N LYS A 124 -3.71 5.89 -25.80
CA LYS A 124 -4.70 5.31 -26.71
C LYS A 124 -5.71 6.35 -27.19
N THR A 125 -6.18 7.23 -26.32
CA THR A 125 -7.20 8.23 -26.66
C THR A 125 -6.61 9.56 -27.13
N GLY A 126 -5.34 9.84 -26.84
CA GLY A 126 -4.73 11.15 -27.11
C GLY A 126 -5.18 12.26 -26.14
N GLU A 127 -6.07 11.94 -25.20
CA GLU A 127 -6.65 12.89 -24.24
C GLU A 127 -5.93 12.83 -22.89
N LEU A 128 -5.91 13.97 -22.18
CA LEU A 128 -5.51 14.00 -20.78
C LEU A 128 -6.50 13.20 -19.94
N PHE A 129 -6.00 12.29 -19.13
CA PHE A 129 -6.86 11.53 -18.23
C PHE A 129 -7.42 12.45 -17.13
N SER A 130 -8.74 12.56 -17.06
CA SER A 130 -9.45 13.25 -15.99
C SER A 130 -10.33 12.26 -15.24
N LEU A 131 -10.10 12.15 -13.93
CA LEU A 131 -10.96 11.41 -13.00
C LEU A 131 -11.48 12.43 -11.98
N PRO A 132 -12.80 12.68 -11.88
CA PRO A 132 -13.36 13.66 -10.94
C PRO A 132 -12.97 13.41 -9.46
N SER A 133 -12.67 12.16 -9.10
CA SER A 133 -12.19 11.78 -7.77
C SER A 133 -10.69 12.07 -7.54
N MET A 134 -9.94 12.53 -8.53
CA MET A 134 -8.58 13.07 -8.34
C MET A 134 -8.57 14.59 -8.13
N GLN A 135 -9.70 15.28 -8.32
CA GLN A 135 -9.78 16.75 -8.32
C GLN A 135 -10.41 17.35 -7.06
N ARG A 136 -10.95 16.55 -6.14
CA ARG A 136 -11.44 17.05 -4.85
C ARG A 136 -10.61 16.45 -3.74
N ASP A 137 -9.99 17.35 -2.98
CA ASP A 137 -9.14 17.12 -1.82
C ASP A 137 -7.71 16.69 -2.16
N ASN A 138 -6.92 17.70 -2.56
CA ASN A 138 -5.45 17.69 -2.60
C ASN A 138 -4.75 17.22 -1.30
N ASN A 139 -5.50 16.79 -0.27
CA ASN A 139 -4.96 16.26 0.97
C ASN A 139 -5.52 14.90 1.42
N LYS A 140 -6.46 14.21 0.71
CA LYS A 140 -7.09 12.99 1.28
C LYS A 140 -7.37 11.75 0.45
N GLN A 141 -7.23 11.66 -0.88
CA GLN A 141 -7.78 10.47 -1.58
C GLN A 141 -6.94 9.73 -2.62
N VAL A 142 -5.64 9.98 -2.69
CA VAL A 142 -4.74 9.03 -3.34
C VAL A 142 -3.54 8.86 -2.41
N PHE A 143 -3.56 7.76 -1.64
CA PHE A 143 -2.33 7.19 -1.10
C PHE A 143 -1.54 8.11 -0.13
N ILE A 144 -2.01 8.25 1.11
CA ILE A 144 -1.18 8.82 2.19
C ILE A 144 -0.22 7.73 2.68
N ALA A 145 0.87 7.50 1.95
CA ALA A 145 2.00 6.72 2.45
C ALA A 145 2.64 7.40 3.68
N ASN A 146 2.58 8.73 3.75
CA ASN A 146 3.28 9.53 4.76
C ASN A 146 2.97 9.10 6.20
N SER A 147 1.73 8.71 6.50
CA SER A 147 1.36 8.25 7.84
C SER A 147 1.91 6.85 8.16
N LEU A 148 2.03 5.97 7.16
CA LEU A 148 2.65 4.66 7.32
C LEU A 148 4.19 4.75 7.36
N ASP A 149 4.78 5.68 6.62
CA ASP A 149 6.21 5.98 6.67
C ASP A 149 6.62 6.51 8.06
N ASN A 150 5.80 7.40 8.64
CA ASN A 150 5.99 7.86 10.01
C ASN A 150 5.88 6.70 11.01
N LEU A 151 4.88 5.82 10.85
CA LEU A 151 4.71 4.66 11.71
C LEU A 151 5.91 3.69 11.62
N LEU A 152 6.47 3.50 10.42
CA LEU A 152 7.68 2.74 10.20
C LEU A 152 8.89 3.38 10.89
N ALA A 153 9.07 4.70 10.73
CA ALA A 153 10.16 5.44 11.36
C ALA A 153 10.10 5.35 12.89
N GLU A 154 8.92 5.52 13.46
CA GLU A 154 8.70 5.34 14.91
C GLU A 154 9.03 3.91 15.34
N CYS A 155 8.58 2.89 14.60
CA CYS A 155 8.86 1.50 14.91
C CYS A 155 10.37 1.20 14.90
N VAL A 156 11.11 1.75 13.93
CA VAL A 156 12.57 1.62 13.85
C VAL A 156 13.25 2.28 15.04
N GLU A 157 12.78 3.44 15.47
CA GLU A 157 13.35 4.12 16.65
C GLU A 157 13.09 3.34 17.93
N THR A 158 11.89 2.80 18.11
CA THR A 158 11.58 1.91 19.26
C THR A 158 12.49 0.69 19.28
N LEU A 159 12.69 0.02 18.14
CA LEU A 159 13.64 -1.09 18.02
C LEU A 159 15.08 -0.66 18.35
N ARG A 160 15.51 0.50 17.87
CA ARG A 160 16.85 1.05 18.17
C ARG A 160 17.03 1.23 19.68
N THR A 161 16.08 1.88 20.35
CA THR A 161 16.18 2.12 21.80
C THR A 161 16.23 0.81 22.60
N LEU A 162 15.44 -0.20 22.24
CA LEU A 162 15.47 -1.52 22.90
C LEU A 162 16.83 -2.23 22.75
N VAL A 163 17.41 -2.22 21.54
CA VAL A 163 18.70 -2.87 21.30
C VAL A 163 19.84 -2.17 22.02
N HIS A 164 19.79 -0.84 22.14
CA HIS A 164 20.83 -0.05 22.81
C HIS A 164 20.69 -0.01 24.34
N LYS A 165 19.54 -0.44 24.90
CA LYS A 165 19.34 -0.55 26.35
C LYS A 165 20.11 -1.71 27.01
N LYS A 166 20.61 -2.70 26.26
CA LYS A 166 21.38 -3.81 26.85
C LYS A 166 22.79 -3.33 27.28
N PRO A 167 23.16 -3.41 28.56
CA PRO A 167 24.54 -3.13 28.98
C PRO A 167 25.51 -4.15 28.37
N LYS A 168 26.73 -3.69 28.07
CA LYS A 168 27.87 -4.53 27.70
C LYS A 168 28.30 -5.45 28.84
#